data_AF-A0A9P8BDM0-F1
#
_entry.id   AF-A0A9P8BDM0-F1
#
_cell.length_a   1.000
_cell.length_b   1.000
_cell.length_c   1.000
_cell.angle_alpha   90.00
_cell.angle_beta   90.00
_cell.angle_gamma   90.00
#
_symmetry.space_group_name_H-M   'P 1'
#
loop_
_entity.id
_entity.type
_entity.pdbx_description
1 polymer ?
#
loop_
_entity_poly.entity_id
_entity_poly.type
_entity_poly.pdbx_seq_one_letter_code
_entity_poly.pdbx_strand_id
1 'polypeptide(L)'
;MEDDLGLKQNYSLKAAAGQAVTYNNLMVEDYAKRNPQMSFIHIFPGAVKTSLGRHLHWSIQPLYSVLGLALTSLQDCGEWMSYPLLSQAYHQGAFFLDNHGDPVPPEKIITSEAARKILVERFMKETATA
;
A
#
# COMPACT_ATOMS: atom_id res chain seq x y z
N MET A 1 16.15 -5.40 2.57
CA MET A 1 15.33 -4.25 2.10
C MET A 1 15.66 -3.00 2.89
N GLU A 2 15.91 -3.12 4.20
CA GLU A 2 16.37 -2.00 5.05
C GLU A 2 17.65 -1.33 4.53
N ASP A 3 18.58 -2.10 3.94
CA ASP A 3 19.86 -1.57 3.42
C ASP A 3 19.75 -0.76 2.11
N ASP A 4 18.62 -0.83 1.40
CA ASP A 4 18.38 -0.05 0.17
C ASP A 4 16.95 0.50 0.13
N LEU A 5 16.54 1.13 1.24
CA LEU A 5 15.28 1.88 1.32
C LEU A 5 15.20 3.04 0.33
N GLY A 6 16.25 3.34 -0.44
CA GLY A 6 16.25 4.31 -1.52
C GLY A 6 16.18 3.75 -2.93
N LEU A 7 16.22 2.43 -3.10
CA LEU A 7 16.32 1.75 -4.40
C LEU A 7 17.42 2.33 -5.29
N LYS A 8 18.54 2.72 -4.69
CA LYS A 8 19.66 3.32 -5.41
C LYS A 8 20.58 2.27 -6.03
N GLN A 9 20.57 1.05 -5.49
CA GLN A 9 21.46 -0.02 -5.94
C GLN A 9 20.71 -1.15 -6.64
N ASN A 10 19.52 -1.53 -6.15
CA ASN A 10 18.82 -2.73 -6.60
C ASN A 10 17.39 -2.44 -7.10
N TYR A 11 17.26 -1.54 -8.07
CA TYR A 11 15.95 -1.22 -8.63
C TYR A 11 15.33 -2.39 -9.40
N SER A 12 14.08 -2.73 -9.06
CA SER A 12 13.18 -3.57 -9.83
C SER A 12 11.74 -3.19 -9.50
N LEU A 13 10.76 -3.52 -10.36
CA LEU A 13 9.34 -3.25 -10.06
C LEU A 13 8.89 -3.91 -8.75
N LYS A 14 9.38 -5.13 -8.46
CA LYS A 14 9.10 -5.82 -7.20
C LYS A 14 9.71 -5.10 -6.00
N ALA A 15 10.95 -4.63 -6.12
CA ALA A 15 11.60 -3.87 -5.06
C ALA A 15 10.93 -2.50 -4.84
N ALA A 16 10.51 -1.83 -5.92
CA ALA A 16 9.71 -0.61 -5.87
C ALA A 16 8.38 -0.81 -5.15
N ALA A 17 7.63 -1.85 -5.50
CA ALA A 17 6.40 -2.19 -4.81
C ALA A 17 6.63 -2.49 -3.32
N GLY A 18 7.64 -3.30 -2.99
CA GLY A 18 7.98 -3.63 -1.60
C GLY A 18 8.39 -2.39 -0.78
N GLN A 19 9.17 -1.49 -1.38
CA GLN A 19 9.55 -0.21 -0.76
C GLN A 19 8.32 0.67 -0.51
N ALA A 20 7.45 0.84 -1.50
CA ALA A 20 6.24 1.66 -1.37
C ALA A 20 5.32 1.13 -0.25
N VAL A 21 5.11 -0.20 -0.19
CA VAL A 21 4.34 -0.84 0.87
C VAL A 21 4.95 -0.57 2.24
N THR A 22 6.26 -0.71 2.36
CA THR A 22 6.95 -0.51 3.64
C THR A 22 6.90 0.94 4.09
N TYR A 23 7.04 1.90 3.17
CA TYR A 23 6.95 3.31 3.49
C TYR A 23 5.55 3.66 4.03
N ASN A 24 4.50 3.18 3.36
CA ASN A 24 3.13 3.37 3.83
C ASN A 24 2.89 2.69 5.19
N ASN A 25 3.41 1.49 5.40
CA ASN A 25 3.25 0.78 6.67
C ASN A 25 3.86 1.55 7.83
N LEU A 26 5.12 1.98 7.67
CA LEU A 26 5.85 2.74 8.68
C LEU A 26 5.17 4.09 8.97
N MET A 27 4.61 4.73 7.94
CA MET A 27 3.84 5.96 8.08
C MET A 27 2.56 5.70 8.89
N VAL A 28 1.76 4.69 8.53
CA VAL A 28 0.53 4.35 9.25
C VAL A 28 0.78 4.04 10.73
N GLU A 29 1.83 3.27 11.04
CA GLU A 29 2.21 3.01 12.43
C GLU A 29 2.59 4.28 13.19
N ASP A 30 3.43 5.14 12.58
CA ASP A 30 3.94 6.34 13.22
C ASP A 30 2.82 7.37 13.46
N TYR A 31 1.93 7.55 12.49
CA TYR A 31 0.80 8.47 12.61
C TYR A 31 -0.25 7.98 13.60
N ALA A 32 -0.53 6.67 13.66
CA ALA A 32 -1.40 6.09 14.67
C ALA A 32 -0.85 6.28 16.08
N LYS A 33 0.47 6.09 16.27
CA LYS A 33 1.15 6.34 17.57
C LYS A 33 1.03 7.82 17.99
N ARG A 34 1.14 8.76 17.05
CA ARG A 34 1.03 10.21 17.32
C ARG A 34 -0.41 10.67 17.55
N ASN A 35 -1.39 9.97 16.99
CA ASN A 35 -2.80 10.37 17.01
C ASN A 35 -3.67 9.20 17.48
N PRO A 36 -3.66 8.86 18.78
CA PRO A 36 -4.29 7.64 19.30
C PRO A 36 -5.82 7.61 19.15
N GLN A 37 -6.45 8.76 18.89
CA GLN A 37 -7.89 8.87 18.68
C GLN A 37 -8.32 8.76 17.21
N MET A 38 -7.37 8.55 16.28
CA MET A 38 -7.63 8.45 14.84
C MET A 38 -7.31 7.05 14.32
N SER A 39 -7.96 6.70 13.21
CA SER A 39 -7.70 5.47 12.47
C SER A 39 -6.80 5.74 11.27
N PHE A 40 -5.80 4.88 11.08
CA PHE A 40 -4.92 4.87 9.93
C PHE A 40 -4.91 3.47 9.33
N ILE A 41 -5.33 3.36 8.07
CA ILE A 41 -5.49 2.09 7.38
C ILE A 41 -4.63 2.11 6.13
N HIS A 42 -3.76 1.12 5.96
CA HIS A 42 -3.14 0.80 4.68
C HIS A 42 -3.77 -0.50 4.16
N ILE A 43 -4.45 -0.41 3.03
CA ILE A 43 -5.18 -1.51 2.42
C ILE A 43 -4.68 -1.74 0.99
N PHE A 44 -4.37 -3.00 0.66
CA PHE A 44 -3.92 -3.37 -0.67
C PHE A 44 -5.12 -3.75 -1.53
N PRO A 45 -5.47 -3.02 -2.60
CA PRO A 45 -6.69 -3.27 -3.38
C PRO A 45 -6.63 -4.52 -4.26
N GLY A 46 -5.47 -5.18 -4.39
CA GLY A 46 -5.30 -6.31 -5.31
C GLY A 46 -5.20 -5.90 -6.77
N ALA A 47 -5.44 -6.87 -7.65
CA ALA A 47 -5.41 -6.68 -9.09
C ALA A 47 -6.82 -6.28 -9.58
N VAL A 48 -7.09 -4.98 -9.64
CA VAL A 48 -8.42 -4.43 -9.95
C VAL A 48 -8.52 -4.05 -11.43
N LYS A 49 -9.69 -4.27 -12.04
CA LYS A 49 -10.03 -3.90 -13.41
C LYS A 49 -10.23 -2.38 -13.56
N THR A 50 -9.16 -1.63 -13.36
CA THR A 50 -9.11 -0.17 -13.52
C THR A 50 -8.91 0.22 -14.98
N SER A 51 -8.99 1.51 -15.30
CA SER A 51 -8.67 2.02 -16.64
C SER A 51 -7.17 2.19 -16.91
N LEU A 52 -6.28 1.59 -16.10
CA LEU A 52 -4.83 1.77 -16.23
C LEU A 52 -4.29 1.26 -17.58
N GLY A 53 -4.92 0.21 -18.13
CA GLY A 53 -4.57 -0.33 -19.45
C GLY A 53 -5.17 0.42 -20.64
N ARG A 54 -5.97 1.47 -20.45
CA ARG A 54 -6.70 2.15 -21.54
C ARG A 54 -5.80 2.71 -22.64
N HIS A 55 -4.58 3.12 -22.28
CA HIS A 55 -3.61 3.72 -23.20
C HIS A 55 -2.52 2.75 -23.66
N LEU A 56 -2.67 1.45 -23.40
CA LEU A 56 -1.75 0.45 -23.94
C LEU A 56 -1.84 0.41 -25.47
N HIS A 57 -0.72 0.12 -26.11
CA HIS A 57 -0.64 -0.05 -27.56
C HIS A 57 -1.67 -1.09 -28.03
N TRP A 58 -2.29 -0.86 -29.20
CA TRP A 58 -3.42 -1.65 -29.69
C TRP A 58 -3.12 -3.16 -29.76
N SER A 59 -1.85 -3.53 -30.01
CA SER A 59 -1.43 -4.93 -30.06
C SER A 59 -1.47 -5.67 -28.71
N ILE A 60 -1.44 -4.94 -27.60
CA ILE A 60 -1.46 -5.49 -26.23
C ILE A 60 -2.90 -5.52 -25.68
N GLN A 61 -3.82 -4.76 -26.28
CA GLN A 61 -5.20 -4.66 -25.78
C GLN A 61 -5.99 -5.97 -25.71
N PRO A 62 -5.86 -6.90 -26.67
CA PRO A 62 -6.52 -8.20 -26.55
C PRO A 62 -6.06 -8.96 -25.31
N LEU A 63 -4.76 -8.94 -25.02
CA LEU A 63 -4.20 -9.59 -23.84
C LEU A 63 -4.72 -8.92 -22.55
N TYR A 64 -4.75 -7.59 -22.49
CA TYR A 64 -5.30 -6.87 -21.35
C TYR A 64 -6.79 -7.18 -21.11
N SER A 65 -7.56 -7.32 -22.18
CA SER A 65 -9.00 -7.66 -22.11
C SER A 65 -9.22 -9.06 -21.55
N VAL A 66 -8.40 -10.03 -21.94
CA VAL A 66 -8.42 -11.41 -21.42
C VAL A 66 -8.00 -11.43 -19.95
N LEU A 67 -6.91 -10.75 -19.60
CA LEU A 67 -6.46 -10.63 -18.21
C LEU A 67 -7.54 -10.00 -17.32
N GLY A 68 -8.29 -9.04 -17.86
CA GLY A 68 -9.41 -8.38 -17.20
C GLY A 68 -10.56 -9.28 -16.77
N LEU A 69 -10.58 -10.56 -17.18
CA LEU A 69 -11.53 -11.55 -16.67
C LEU A 69 -11.12 -12.14 -15.31
N ALA A 70 -9.82 -12.11 -14.98
CA ALA A 70 -9.29 -12.59 -13.70
C ALA A 70 -9.07 -11.46 -12.69
N LEU A 71 -9.32 -10.20 -13.08
CA LEU A 71 -9.18 -9.04 -12.21
C LEU A 71 -10.45 -8.82 -11.37
N THR A 72 -10.26 -8.35 -10.14
CA THR A 72 -11.36 -7.92 -9.27
C THR A 72 -12.13 -6.78 -9.93
N SER A 73 -13.47 -6.81 -9.84
CA SER A 73 -14.31 -5.73 -10.35
C SER A 73 -14.09 -4.44 -9.53
N LEU A 74 -14.33 -3.28 -10.15
CA LEU A 74 -14.27 -2.01 -9.42
C LEU A 74 -15.28 -1.94 -8.27
N GLN A 75 -16.42 -2.62 -8.41
CA GLN A 75 -17.49 -2.63 -7.43
C GLN A 75 -17.09 -3.44 -6.20
N ASP A 76 -16.63 -4.68 -6.37
CA ASP A 76 -16.22 -5.54 -5.26
C ASP A 76 -15.03 -4.92 -4.51
N CYS A 77 -14.04 -4.40 -5.25
CA CYS A 77 -12.95 -3.66 -4.64
C CYS A 77 -13.47 -2.46 -3.84
N GLY A 78 -14.38 -1.67 -4.41
CA GLY A 78 -14.96 -0.51 -3.72
C GLY A 78 -15.69 -0.89 -2.43
N GLU A 79 -16.43 -1.99 -2.45
CA GLU A 79 -17.10 -2.53 -1.26
C GLU A 79 -16.08 -2.95 -0.19
N TRP A 80 -15.07 -3.74 -0.55
CA TRP A 80 -14.02 -4.18 0.37
C TRP A 80 -13.18 -3.03 0.92
N MET A 81 -12.89 -1.99 0.12
CA MET A 81 -12.14 -0.82 0.59
C MET A 81 -12.97 0.10 1.49
N SER A 82 -14.29 0.15 1.28
CA SER A 82 -15.17 1.03 2.04
C SER A 82 -15.63 0.43 3.36
N TYR A 83 -15.73 -0.90 3.46
CA TYR A 83 -16.15 -1.58 4.69
C TYR A 83 -15.30 -1.21 5.92
N PRO A 84 -13.95 -1.20 5.85
CA PRO A 84 -13.11 -0.80 6.97
C PRO A 84 -13.31 0.64 7.44
N LEU A 85 -13.66 1.55 6.52
CA LEU A 85 -13.89 2.96 6.84
C LEU A 85 -15.15 3.17 7.68
N LEU A 86 -16.11 2.26 7.56
CA LEU A 86 -17.42 2.35 8.23
C LEU A 86 -17.53 1.43 9.45
N SER A 87 -16.59 0.50 9.60
CA SER A 87 -16.62 -0.49 10.67
C SER A 87 -16.01 0.03 11.96
N GLN A 88 -16.71 -0.20 13.07
CA GLN A 88 -16.23 0.13 14.43
C GLN A 88 -14.97 -0.66 14.82
N ALA A 89 -14.71 -1.79 14.16
CA ALA A 89 -13.50 -2.59 14.38
C ALA A 89 -12.21 -1.81 14.06
N TYR A 90 -12.30 -0.80 13.19
CA TYR A 90 -11.14 0.00 12.74
C TYR A 90 -11.25 1.46 13.18
N HIS A 91 -11.91 1.76 14.30
CA HIS A 91 -12.16 3.14 14.71
C HIS A 91 -10.91 3.91 15.18
N GLN A 92 -9.91 3.22 15.75
CA GLN A 92 -8.67 3.82 16.27
C GLN A 92 -7.48 2.89 16.11
N GLY A 93 -6.33 3.43 15.69
CA GLY A 93 -5.07 2.69 15.59
C GLY A 93 -4.53 2.53 14.17
N ALA A 94 -3.58 1.60 14.01
CA ALA A 94 -2.94 1.26 12.75
C ALA A 94 -3.45 -0.09 12.26
N PHE A 95 -3.92 -0.14 11.01
CA PHE A 95 -4.46 -1.35 10.42
C PHE A 95 -3.88 -1.63 9.03
N PHE A 96 -3.60 -2.90 8.78
CA PHE A 96 -3.03 -3.40 7.55
C PHE A 96 -3.97 -4.46 6.99
N LEU A 97 -4.56 -4.19 5.83
CA LEU A 97 -5.63 -5.00 5.26
C LEU A 97 -5.24 -5.50 3.87
N ASP A 98 -5.69 -6.72 3.54
CA ASP A 98 -5.45 -7.34 2.26
C ASP A 98 -6.48 -6.92 1.19
N ASN A 99 -6.45 -7.61 0.05
CA ASN A 99 -7.30 -7.30 -1.10
C ASN A 99 -8.76 -7.69 -0.96
N HIS A 100 -9.17 -8.26 0.17
CA HIS A 100 -10.58 -8.49 0.52
C HIS A 100 -11.00 -7.65 1.74
N GLY A 101 -10.12 -6.77 2.24
CA GLY A 101 -10.37 -5.98 3.45
C GLY A 101 -10.12 -6.75 4.74
N ASP A 102 -9.52 -7.94 4.67
CA ASP A 102 -9.22 -8.77 5.83
C ASP A 102 -7.88 -8.38 6.48
N PRO A 103 -7.72 -8.53 7.81
CA PRO A 103 -6.46 -8.25 8.48
C PRO A 103 -5.29 -9.06 7.95
N VAL A 104 -4.19 -8.37 7.63
CA VAL A 104 -2.93 -9.02 7.22
C VAL A 104 -2.28 -9.68 8.44
N PRO A 105 -1.83 -10.95 8.32
CA PRO A 105 -1.11 -11.62 9.39
C PRO A 105 0.15 -10.85 9.82
N PRO A 106 0.48 -10.75 11.12
CA PRO A 106 1.59 -9.96 11.62
C PRO A 106 2.94 -10.28 10.97
N GLU A 107 3.20 -11.54 10.64
CA GLU A 107 4.44 -11.99 10.00
C GLU A 107 4.65 -11.43 8.59
N LYS A 108 3.59 -10.93 7.94
CA LYS A 108 3.65 -10.30 6.61
C LYS A 108 3.72 -8.78 6.68
N ILE A 109 3.53 -8.20 7.87
CA ILE A 109 3.60 -6.76 8.07
C ILE A 109 5.08 -6.37 8.11
N ILE A 110 5.53 -5.71 7.05
CA ILE A 110 6.91 -5.22 6.96
C ILE A 110 7.01 -3.92 7.75
N THR A 111 7.23 -4.03 9.05
CA THR A 111 7.50 -2.90 9.94
C THR A 111 8.74 -3.18 10.79
N SER A 112 9.54 -2.15 11.04
CA SER A 112 10.79 -2.23 11.80
C SER A 112 11.05 -0.86 12.41
N GLU A 113 11.33 -0.82 13.71
CA GLU A 113 11.63 0.43 14.41
C GLU A 113 12.87 1.12 13.83
N ALA A 114 13.87 0.34 13.37
CA ALA A 114 15.06 0.88 12.70
C ALA A 114 14.70 1.48 11.34
N ALA A 115 13.94 0.75 10.51
CA ALA A 115 13.45 1.25 9.23
C ALA A 115 12.57 2.51 9.39
N ARG A 116 11.77 2.58 10.46
CA ARG A 116 10.93 3.74 10.78
C ARG A 116 11.76 4.99 11.01
N LYS A 117 12.82 4.90 11.83
CA LYS A 117 13.71 6.04 12.09
C LYS A 117 14.40 6.53 10.83
N ILE A 118 14.96 5.60 10.05
CA ILE A 118 15.62 5.91 8.78
C ILE A 118 14.64 6.59 7.81
N LEU A 119 13.40 6.09 7.73
CA LEU A 119 12.36 6.68 6.88
C LEU A 119 11.98 8.08 7.31
N VAL A 120 11.75 8.32 8.61
CA VAL A 120 11.37 9.64 9.12
C VAL A 120 12.51 10.64 8.91
N GLU A 121 13.75 10.28 9.26
CA GLU A 121 14.92 11.13 9.03
C GLU A 121 15.07 11.50 7.55
N ARG A 122 14.88 10.51 6.67
CA ARG A 122 14.99 10.72 5.22
C ARG A 122 13.83 11.56 4.66
N PHE A 123 12.60 11.29 5.06
CA PHE A 123 11.44 12.06 4.67
C PHE A 123 11.62 13.54 5.06
N MET A 124 12.04 13.80 6.31
CA MET A 124 12.30 15.16 6.78
C MET A 124 13.42 15.82 5.98
N LYS A 125 14.50 15.10 5.66
CA LYS A 125 15.58 15.62 4.82
C LYS A 125 15.13 15.97 3.39
N GLU A 126 14.33 15.11 2.76
CA GLU A 126 13.89 15.30 1.37
C GLU A 126 12.77 16.35 1.24
N THR A 127 11.92 16.50 2.28
CA THR A 127 10.79 17.45 2.27
C THR A 127 11.11 18.81 2.88
N ALA A 128 12.14 18.95 3.73
CA ALA A 128 12.56 20.24 4.28
C ALA A 128 13.20 21.19 3.24
N THR A 129 13.48 20.69 2.03
CA THR A 129 14.01 21.46 0.90
C THR A 129 12.95 21.92 -0.11
N ALA A 130 11.65 21.76 0.20
CA ALA A 130 10.54 22.20 -0.64
C ALA A 130 9.91 23.53 -0.15
#